data_AF-A0A0C1KY71-F1
#
_entry.id   AF-A0A0C1KY71-F1
#
_cell.length_a   1.000
_cell.length_b   1.000
_cell.length_c   1.000
_cell.angle_alpha   90.00
_cell.angle_beta   90.00
_cell.angle_gamma   90.00
#
_symmetry.space_group_name_H-M   'P 1'
#
loop_
_entity.id
_entity.type
_entity.pdbx_description
1 polymer ?
#
loop_
_entity_poly.entity_id
_entity_poly.type
_entity_poly.pdbx_seq_one_letter_code
_entity_poly.pdbx_strand_id
1 'polypeptide(L)'
;MIKQLIIAVLFLPILTNAQINVRDLGARGNGSADDSYIIQKAIDSAIKSGKSVIIPKGRYKIEKPLVVSNWDGKDYKAVFIKIIGESTMWDMGDMSVIQASFKDAPALSIQKGKGCIISGIFFQGAYQVPKISLSDLYRSTLEEYGDRTCRDSRYSPYCAIAIDPFSSTLPPDGGYPSLKKFYRGSGSRGGSTGIRIEDCSFDKFTIGAITSPNGSTQNAELITFQNIRIGSCKIGIAGCQDQEKLNRVINLGAWGTTHTVFAFNKYGAARPGHWTIDGVNIAGEVVQIVYRVSHGWFPLFMKNIYAESVLRIGHWQSAVGDCLSEFVIDFRYPEDIGFLPDNHLSGGGVALKNGSLRYYGKNYPIILLGSERDYSVQDVEVSTTLGVKPAFLSTRVQNAIKNKESIIIQDVTVNKQGNSVEIQRPHPKAIVGKMVVFLNASNSNFVGTGVIESISKSGFKIKWASPIVTDKARYRISIID
;
A
#
# COMPACT_ATOMS: atom_id res chain seq x y z
N MET A 1 22.17 1.77 -81.29
CA MET A 1 22.97 2.24 -80.14
C MET A 1 22.03 2.96 -79.18
N ILE A 2 21.32 2.21 -78.33
CA ILE A 2 20.38 2.75 -77.33
C ILE A 2 21.00 2.49 -75.96
N LYS A 3 21.49 3.54 -75.31
CA LYS A 3 21.98 3.48 -73.92
C LYS A 3 20.76 3.54 -73.01
N GLN A 4 20.47 2.44 -72.32
CA GLN A 4 19.50 2.41 -71.22
C GLN A 4 20.04 3.24 -70.05
N LEU A 5 19.25 4.24 -69.66
CA LEU A 5 19.44 5.03 -68.46
C LEU A 5 18.87 4.23 -67.28
N ILE A 6 19.75 3.65 -66.46
CA ILE A 6 19.34 3.02 -65.19
C ILE A 6 19.09 4.15 -64.18
N ILE A 7 17.82 4.41 -63.87
CA ILE A 7 17.42 5.22 -62.71
C ILE A 7 17.57 4.33 -61.48
N ALA A 8 18.65 4.51 -60.73
CA ALA A 8 18.78 3.96 -59.39
C ALA A 8 17.86 4.74 -58.44
N VAL A 9 16.67 4.22 -58.19
CA VAL A 9 15.84 4.68 -57.07
C VAL A 9 16.52 4.21 -55.78
N LEU A 10 17.28 5.11 -55.15
CA LEU A 10 17.76 4.94 -53.79
C LEU A 10 16.55 4.85 -52.86
N PHE A 11 16.12 3.62 -52.55
CA PHE A 11 15.33 3.34 -51.34
C PHE A 11 16.27 3.51 -50.14
N LEU A 12 16.46 4.76 -49.69
CA LEU A 12 16.90 5.00 -48.33
C LEU A 12 15.78 4.50 -47.42
N PRO A 13 16.02 3.54 -46.51
CA PRO A 13 15.05 3.27 -45.47
C PRO A 13 14.88 4.58 -44.69
N ILE A 14 13.69 5.16 -44.74
CA ILE A 14 13.31 6.20 -43.79
C ILE A 14 13.32 5.48 -42.44
N LEU A 15 14.45 5.54 -41.74
CA LEU A 15 14.53 5.29 -40.32
C LEU A 15 13.66 6.37 -39.68
N THR A 16 12.35 6.11 -39.59
CA THR A 16 11.47 6.92 -38.78
C THR A 16 12.04 6.80 -37.37
N ASN A 17 12.61 7.89 -36.85
CA ASN A 17 13.10 7.88 -35.48
C ASN A 17 11.89 7.57 -34.59
N ALA A 18 11.78 6.32 -34.13
CA ALA A 18 10.62 5.76 -33.44
C ALA A 18 10.47 6.30 -32.01
N GLN A 19 11.36 7.22 -31.63
CA GLN A 19 11.53 7.72 -30.29
C GLN A 19 11.63 9.26 -30.30
N ILE A 20 11.22 9.86 -29.19
CA ILE A 20 11.36 11.28 -28.91
C ILE A 20 12.13 11.38 -27.60
N ASN A 21 13.39 11.82 -27.66
CA ASN A 21 14.18 12.08 -26.47
C ASN A 21 13.84 13.47 -25.92
N VAL A 22 13.52 13.55 -24.63
CA VAL A 22 13.18 14.82 -23.99
C VAL A 22 14.33 15.85 -24.03
N ARG A 23 15.59 15.39 -24.06
CA ARG A 23 16.76 16.29 -24.16
C ARG A 23 16.92 16.91 -25.55
N ASP A 24 16.53 16.20 -26.60
CA ASP A 24 16.50 16.76 -27.96
C ASP A 24 15.45 17.88 -28.09
N LEU A 25 14.45 17.89 -27.19
CA LEU A 25 13.45 18.96 -27.07
C LEU A 25 13.85 20.06 -26.07
N GLY A 26 15.02 19.95 -25.45
CA GLY A 26 15.60 20.96 -24.55
C GLY A 26 15.44 20.70 -23.06
N ALA A 27 14.96 19.53 -22.63
CA ALA A 27 14.86 19.21 -21.21
C ALA A 27 16.27 19.15 -20.59
N ARG A 28 16.46 19.80 -19.45
CA ARG A 28 17.79 19.97 -18.84
C ARG A 28 18.19 18.76 -18.00
N GLY A 29 17.26 18.14 -17.27
CA GLY A 29 17.56 16.99 -16.44
C GLY A 29 18.60 17.27 -15.35
N ASN A 30 18.65 18.51 -14.84
CA ASN A 30 19.67 18.99 -13.89
C ASN A 30 19.16 19.18 -12.45
N GLY A 31 17.91 18.80 -12.19
CA GLY A 31 17.23 18.89 -10.88
C GLY A 31 16.79 20.28 -10.45
N SER A 32 17.03 21.31 -11.25
CA SER A 32 16.74 22.70 -10.90
C SER A 32 15.75 23.36 -11.85
N ALA A 33 15.96 23.20 -13.17
CA ALA A 33 15.08 23.79 -14.17
C ALA A 33 13.75 23.04 -14.26
N ASP A 34 12.65 23.77 -14.47
CA ASP A 34 11.35 23.16 -14.71
C ASP A 34 11.29 22.55 -16.12
N ASP A 35 11.31 21.21 -16.16
CA ASP A 35 11.24 20.42 -17.39
C ASP A 35 9.79 20.03 -17.74
N SER A 36 8.78 20.45 -16.95
CA SER A 36 7.38 20.00 -17.12
C SER A 36 6.85 20.23 -18.53
N TYR A 37 7.04 21.43 -19.08
CA TYR A 37 6.51 21.78 -20.40
C TYR A 37 7.16 20.94 -21.51
N ILE A 38 8.46 20.71 -21.41
CA ILE A 38 9.21 19.99 -22.44
C ILE A 38 8.85 18.51 -22.43
N ILE A 39 8.74 17.91 -21.25
CA ILE A 39 8.34 16.51 -21.11
C ILE A 39 6.88 16.33 -21.56
N GLN A 40 5.97 17.23 -21.18
CA GLN A 40 4.59 17.17 -21.67
C GLN A 40 4.52 17.29 -23.19
N LYS A 41 5.32 18.19 -23.80
CA LYS A 41 5.43 18.33 -25.25
C LYS A 41 5.93 17.04 -25.92
N ALA A 42 6.87 16.34 -25.30
CA ALA A 42 7.35 15.04 -25.77
C ALA A 42 6.23 14.00 -25.76
N ILE A 43 5.47 13.92 -24.67
CA ILE A 43 4.31 13.02 -24.51
C ILE A 43 3.27 13.32 -25.59
N ASP A 44 2.87 14.58 -25.74
CA ASP A 44 1.84 14.98 -26.71
C ASP A 44 2.28 14.67 -28.15
N SER A 45 3.56 14.91 -28.46
CA SER A 45 4.14 14.62 -29.78
C SER A 45 4.22 13.11 -30.05
N ALA A 46 4.57 12.32 -29.03
CA ALA A 46 4.66 10.87 -29.13
C ALA A 46 3.28 10.24 -29.36
N ILE A 47 2.26 10.68 -28.63
CA ILE A 47 0.87 10.25 -28.83
C ILE A 47 0.41 10.54 -30.26
N LYS A 48 0.68 11.75 -30.78
CA LYS A 48 0.27 12.15 -32.13
C LYS A 48 0.99 11.38 -33.24
N SER A 49 2.26 11.01 -33.01
CA SER A 49 3.12 10.39 -34.03
C SER A 49 3.28 8.87 -33.86
N GLY A 50 2.66 8.26 -32.85
CA GLY A 50 2.83 6.83 -32.56
C GLY A 50 4.23 6.44 -32.11
N LYS A 51 4.98 7.37 -31.50
CA LYS A 51 6.37 7.17 -31.04
C LYS A 51 6.44 6.88 -29.54
N SER A 52 7.63 6.50 -29.08
CA SER A 52 7.95 6.38 -27.64
C SER A 52 8.63 7.64 -27.12
N VAL A 53 8.51 7.93 -25.83
CA VAL A 53 9.26 9.01 -25.14
C VAL A 53 10.44 8.39 -24.41
N ILE A 54 11.62 8.96 -24.60
CA ILE A 54 12.85 8.59 -23.88
C ILE A 54 13.18 9.69 -22.88
N ILE A 55 13.33 9.29 -21.61
CA ILE A 55 13.79 10.10 -20.50
C ILE A 55 15.16 9.57 -20.12
N PRO A 56 16.26 10.04 -20.74
CA PRO A 56 17.59 9.52 -20.46
C PRO A 56 18.01 9.89 -19.04
N LYS A 57 19.17 9.41 -18.60
CA LYS A 57 19.79 9.79 -17.33
C LYS A 57 19.71 11.30 -17.06
N GLY A 58 19.22 11.66 -15.88
CA GLY A 58 19.05 13.03 -15.40
C GLY A 58 17.94 13.15 -14.36
N ARG A 59 17.95 14.28 -13.67
CA ARG A 59 16.93 14.65 -12.69
C ARG A 59 16.04 15.73 -13.27
N TYR A 60 14.82 15.36 -13.62
CA TYR A 60 13.87 16.23 -14.31
C TYR A 60 12.89 16.79 -13.28
N LYS A 61 13.11 18.02 -12.83
CA LYS A 61 12.18 18.70 -11.93
C LYS A 61 10.91 19.04 -12.71
N ILE A 62 9.76 18.65 -12.18
CA ILE A 62 8.46 19.05 -12.70
C ILE A 62 7.73 19.91 -11.66
N GLU A 63 7.41 21.14 -12.04
CA GLU A 63 6.54 22.05 -11.28
C GLU A 63 5.06 21.88 -11.65
N LYS A 64 4.76 21.14 -12.73
CA LYS A 64 3.40 20.81 -13.17
C LYS A 64 3.26 19.30 -13.43
N PRO A 65 2.08 18.72 -13.13
CA PRO A 65 1.82 17.31 -13.37
C PRO A 65 1.82 16.96 -14.87
N LEU A 66 2.28 15.75 -15.20
CA LEU A 66 2.28 15.20 -16.55
C LEU A 66 1.00 14.41 -16.81
N VAL A 67 0.46 14.50 -18.03
CA VAL A 67 -0.78 13.82 -18.41
C VAL A 67 -0.63 13.11 -19.75
N VAL A 68 -0.83 11.79 -19.73
CA VAL A 68 -1.04 10.94 -20.91
C VAL A 68 -2.54 10.86 -21.16
N SER A 69 -3.00 11.52 -22.22
CA SER A 69 -4.41 11.49 -22.63
C SER A 69 -4.53 11.80 -24.13
N ASN A 70 -5.60 11.31 -24.77
CA ASN A 70 -5.94 11.67 -26.14
C ASN A 70 -7.34 12.28 -26.15
N TRP A 71 -7.44 13.60 -26.36
CA TRP A 71 -8.70 14.33 -26.34
C TRP A 71 -9.10 14.74 -27.76
N ASP A 72 -10.29 14.31 -28.21
CA ASP A 72 -10.77 14.60 -29.58
C ASP A 72 -11.60 15.89 -29.71
N GLY A 73 -11.71 16.67 -28.62
CA GLY A 73 -12.60 17.84 -28.54
C GLY A 73 -13.88 17.57 -27.74
N LYS A 74 -14.31 16.31 -27.61
CA LYS A 74 -15.55 15.91 -26.94
C LYS A 74 -15.34 14.89 -25.83
N ASP A 75 -14.45 13.92 -26.05
CA ASP A 75 -14.19 12.80 -25.16
C ASP A 75 -12.73 12.36 -25.17
N TYR A 76 -12.34 11.65 -24.11
CA TYR A 76 -11.08 10.93 -24.09
C TYR A 76 -11.16 9.67 -24.96
N LYS A 77 -10.27 9.58 -25.95
CA LYS A 77 -10.04 8.39 -26.74
C LYS A 77 -8.97 7.51 -26.11
N ALA A 78 -8.94 6.26 -26.56
CA ALA A 78 -7.86 5.35 -26.23
C ALA A 78 -6.51 5.98 -26.58
N VAL A 79 -5.54 5.81 -25.70
CA VAL A 79 -4.16 6.25 -25.90
C VAL A 79 -3.19 5.10 -25.66
N PHE A 80 -2.20 4.98 -26.52
CA PHE A 80 -1.05 4.09 -26.34
C PHE A 80 0.21 4.95 -26.36
N ILE A 81 1.10 4.73 -25.42
CA ILE A 81 2.42 5.35 -25.36
C ILE A 81 3.39 4.45 -24.61
N LYS A 82 4.67 4.53 -24.97
CA LYS A 82 5.77 4.03 -24.13
C LYS A 82 6.57 5.23 -23.60
N ILE A 83 6.78 5.29 -22.30
CA ILE A 83 7.70 6.25 -21.65
C ILE A 83 8.80 5.41 -21.01
N ILE A 84 10.03 5.59 -21.47
CA ILE A 84 11.17 4.72 -21.13
C ILE A 84 12.28 5.59 -20.55
N GLY A 85 12.73 5.23 -19.35
CA GLY A 85 13.98 5.72 -18.78
C GLY A 85 14.98 4.60 -18.53
N GLU A 86 16.02 4.95 -17.78
CA GLU A 86 17.20 4.13 -17.54
C GLU A 86 17.35 3.73 -16.07
N SER A 87 16.37 4.06 -15.22
CA SER A 87 16.33 3.63 -13.81
C SER A 87 15.98 2.15 -13.70
N THR A 88 16.25 1.57 -12.53
CA THR A 88 15.71 0.25 -12.15
C THR A 88 15.13 0.32 -10.75
N MET A 89 14.45 -0.75 -10.30
CA MET A 89 14.02 -0.85 -8.90
C MET A 89 15.20 -0.93 -7.90
N TRP A 90 16.40 -1.30 -8.38
CA TRP A 90 17.59 -1.50 -7.55
C TRP A 90 18.45 -0.24 -7.44
N ASP A 91 18.46 0.59 -8.50
CA ASP A 91 19.30 1.77 -8.61
C ASP A 91 18.48 3.05 -8.42
N MET A 92 18.63 3.65 -7.24
CA MET A 92 18.02 4.93 -6.84
C MET A 92 18.93 6.13 -7.13
N GLY A 93 20.03 5.94 -7.85
CA GLY A 93 20.94 7.01 -8.25
C GLY A 93 20.28 8.03 -9.19
N ASP A 94 21.07 9.00 -9.66
CA ASP A 94 20.64 9.97 -10.67
C ASP A 94 20.57 9.32 -12.08
N MET A 95 19.81 8.22 -12.23
CA MET A 95 19.41 7.63 -13.50
C MET A 95 18.26 8.48 -14.08
N SER A 96 17.10 7.92 -14.45
CA SER A 96 15.97 8.72 -14.96
C SER A 96 15.00 9.11 -13.84
N VAL A 97 15.20 10.28 -13.24
CA VAL A 97 14.39 10.76 -12.11
C VAL A 97 13.37 11.81 -12.54
N ILE A 98 12.09 11.58 -12.29
CA ILE A 98 11.04 12.61 -12.36
C ILE A 98 10.79 13.11 -10.95
N GLN A 99 11.13 14.38 -10.70
CA GLN A 99 11.03 15.00 -9.38
C GLN A 99 9.88 16.00 -9.32
N ALA A 100 8.78 15.63 -8.68
CA ALA A 100 7.62 16.50 -8.51
C ALA A 100 7.79 17.46 -7.33
N SER A 101 7.71 18.78 -7.59
CA SER A 101 7.82 19.82 -6.56
C SER A 101 6.48 20.41 -6.11
N PHE A 102 5.37 19.81 -6.53
CA PHE A 102 4.00 20.13 -6.12
C PHE A 102 3.43 19.04 -5.21
N LYS A 103 2.26 19.28 -4.61
CA LYS A 103 1.70 18.46 -3.52
C LYS A 103 0.23 18.05 -3.71
N ASP A 104 -0.39 18.42 -4.83
CA ASP A 104 -1.85 18.38 -5.01
C ASP A 104 -2.32 17.55 -6.22
N ALA A 105 -1.41 16.92 -6.96
CA ALA A 105 -1.70 16.15 -8.18
C ALA A 105 -0.76 14.95 -8.35
N PRO A 106 -1.06 13.99 -9.23
CA PRO A 106 -0.13 12.91 -9.57
C PRO A 106 1.10 13.45 -10.30
N ALA A 107 2.27 12.81 -10.17
CA ALA A 107 3.40 13.12 -11.05
C ALA A 107 3.09 12.77 -12.51
N LEU A 108 2.44 11.61 -12.74
CA LEU A 108 1.97 11.16 -14.03
C LEU A 108 0.53 10.65 -13.96
N SER A 109 -0.34 11.21 -14.80
CA SER A 109 -1.72 10.74 -15.00
C SER A 109 -1.84 9.98 -16.32
N ILE A 110 -2.50 8.83 -16.33
CA ILE A 110 -2.80 8.05 -17.55
C ILE A 110 -4.32 7.92 -17.68
N GLN A 111 -4.93 8.61 -18.64
CA GLN A 111 -6.38 8.58 -18.85
C GLN A 111 -6.72 7.76 -20.09
N LYS A 112 -7.58 6.73 -19.96
CA LYS A 112 -8.02 5.84 -21.04
C LYS A 112 -6.86 5.18 -21.79
N GLY A 113 -5.82 4.80 -21.06
CA GLY A 113 -4.67 4.09 -21.61
C GLY A 113 -5.05 2.70 -22.11
N LYS A 114 -4.52 2.30 -23.26
CA LYS A 114 -4.66 0.96 -23.82
C LYS A 114 -3.28 0.47 -24.21
N GLY A 115 -2.73 -0.48 -23.46
CA GLY A 115 -1.40 -1.03 -23.74
C GLY A 115 -0.22 -0.12 -23.36
N CYS A 116 -0.43 0.97 -22.60
CA CYS A 116 0.67 1.89 -22.29
C CYS A 116 1.76 1.22 -21.44
N ILE A 117 3.01 1.61 -21.66
CA ILE A 117 4.17 1.11 -20.92
C ILE A 117 4.92 2.29 -20.31
N ILE A 118 5.10 2.29 -18.99
CA ILE A 118 5.99 3.21 -18.29
C ILE A 118 7.09 2.36 -17.67
N SER A 119 8.35 2.61 -18.04
CA SER A 119 9.45 1.76 -17.63
C SER A 119 10.69 2.55 -17.25
N GLY A 120 11.38 2.10 -16.20
CA GLY A 120 12.71 2.60 -15.84
C GLY A 120 12.72 4.04 -15.34
N ILE A 121 11.72 4.44 -14.56
CA ILE A 121 11.61 5.79 -14.00
C ILE A 121 11.61 5.74 -12.48
N PHE A 122 12.48 6.55 -11.86
CA PHE A 122 12.36 6.88 -10.46
C PHE A 122 11.49 8.14 -10.29
N PHE A 123 10.30 7.96 -9.75
CA PHE A 123 9.44 9.07 -9.33
C PHE A 123 9.77 9.49 -7.90
N GLN A 124 10.13 10.75 -7.72
CA GLN A 124 10.36 11.36 -6.42
C GLN A 124 9.36 12.50 -6.19
N GLY A 125 8.60 12.42 -5.10
CA GLY A 125 7.62 13.43 -4.74
C GLY A 125 8.04 14.33 -3.58
N ALA A 126 7.08 15.11 -3.10
CA ALA A 126 7.25 16.12 -2.07
C ALA A 126 6.72 15.70 -0.67
N TYR A 127 6.15 14.50 -0.53
CA TYR A 127 5.67 13.98 0.76
C TYR A 127 6.83 13.90 1.74
N GLN A 128 6.57 14.36 2.97
CA GLN A 128 7.55 14.30 4.05
C GLN A 128 7.16 13.20 5.02
N VAL A 129 8.02 12.18 5.16
CA VAL A 129 7.84 11.16 6.19
C VAL A 129 7.69 11.86 7.55
N PRO A 130 6.59 11.61 8.29
CA PRO A 130 6.40 12.20 9.61
C PRO A 130 7.61 11.92 10.51
N LYS A 131 8.16 12.96 11.14
CA LYS A 131 9.29 12.86 12.07
C LYS A 131 8.79 12.42 13.45
N ILE A 132 8.34 11.18 13.54
CA ILE A 132 7.80 10.56 14.76
C ILE A 132 8.71 9.43 15.22
N SER A 133 8.58 9.01 16.49
CA SER A 133 9.35 7.85 16.97
C SER A 133 8.91 6.58 16.25
N LEU A 134 9.78 5.57 16.22
CA LEU A 134 9.44 4.27 15.65
C LEU A 134 8.19 3.67 16.35
N SER A 135 8.08 3.84 17.67
CA SER A 135 6.90 3.41 18.44
C SER A 135 5.63 4.12 17.96
N ASP A 136 5.69 5.45 17.74
CA ASP A 136 4.53 6.23 17.28
C ASP A 136 4.14 5.88 15.83
N LEU A 137 5.12 5.62 14.96
CA LEU A 137 4.85 5.12 13.60
C LEU A 137 4.02 3.84 13.66
N TYR A 138 4.45 2.87 14.47
CA TYR A 138 3.78 1.59 14.58
C TYR A 138 2.45 1.64 15.37
N ARG A 139 2.24 2.68 16.19
CA ARG A 139 0.95 2.95 16.84
C ARG A 139 -0.05 3.66 15.93
N SER A 140 0.42 4.35 14.90
CA SER A 140 -0.44 5.14 14.03
C SER A 140 -1.47 4.30 13.29
N THR A 141 -2.65 4.88 13.06
CA THR A 141 -3.65 4.34 12.14
C THR A 141 -3.43 4.86 10.73
N LEU A 142 -4.02 4.20 9.72
CA LEU A 142 -3.91 4.66 8.34
C LEU A 142 -4.54 6.04 8.13
N GLU A 143 -5.56 6.38 8.92
CA GLU A 143 -6.24 7.68 8.93
C GLU A 143 -5.38 8.78 9.56
N GLU A 144 -4.65 8.44 10.62
CA GLU A 144 -3.83 9.39 11.38
C GLU A 144 -2.43 9.59 10.80
N TYR A 145 -1.90 8.59 10.11
CA TYR A 145 -0.59 8.69 9.49
C TYR A 145 -0.63 9.56 8.23
N GLY A 146 0.33 10.47 8.06
CA GLY A 146 0.42 11.34 6.90
C GLY A 146 1.21 12.61 7.22
N ASP A 147 1.79 13.22 6.19
CA ASP A 147 2.61 14.43 6.34
C ASP A 147 1.78 15.70 6.58
N ARG A 148 0.45 15.61 6.38
CA ARG A 148 -0.53 16.70 6.47
C ARG A 148 -0.29 17.85 5.49
N THR A 149 0.65 17.71 4.55
CA THR A 149 0.96 18.74 3.55
C THR A 149 0.67 18.31 2.12
N CYS A 150 0.88 17.03 1.82
CA CYS A 150 0.47 16.44 0.56
C CYS A 150 -1.00 16.09 0.58
N ARG A 151 -1.66 16.25 -0.57
CA ARG A 151 -3.07 15.93 -0.71
C ARG A 151 -3.30 14.45 -0.42
N ASP A 152 -4.26 14.18 0.45
CA ASP A 152 -4.69 12.86 0.85
C ASP A 152 -6.21 12.84 0.91
N SER A 153 -6.82 12.89 -0.28
CA SER A 153 -8.27 12.91 -0.42
C SER A 153 -8.75 11.72 -1.22
N ARG A 154 -9.99 11.30 -0.97
CA ARG A 154 -10.56 10.05 -1.46
C ARG A 154 -10.47 9.90 -2.97
N TYR A 155 -10.71 10.96 -3.75
CA TYR A 155 -10.79 10.86 -5.21
C TYR A 155 -9.59 11.48 -5.94
N SER A 156 -8.68 12.09 -5.19
CA SER A 156 -7.57 12.84 -5.75
C SER A 156 -6.33 12.91 -4.84
N PRO A 157 -5.79 11.77 -4.37
CA PRO A 157 -4.61 11.75 -3.51
C PRO A 157 -3.31 12.05 -4.29
N TYR A 158 -2.36 12.73 -3.67
CA TYR A 158 -1.03 12.97 -4.23
C TYR A 158 -0.28 11.65 -4.47
N CYS A 159 0.11 11.37 -5.71
CA CYS A 159 0.71 10.08 -6.06
C CYS A 159 1.76 10.14 -7.17
N ALA A 160 2.56 9.09 -7.32
CA ALA A 160 3.51 9.03 -8.45
C ALA A 160 2.73 8.82 -9.75
N ILE A 161 1.89 7.78 -9.80
CA ILE A 161 1.09 7.44 -10.98
C ILE A 161 -0.38 7.28 -10.60
N ALA A 162 -1.26 7.98 -11.32
CA ALA A 162 -2.70 7.73 -11.29
C ALA A 162 -3.19 7.22 -12.66
N ILE A 163 -3.82 6.05 -12.66
CA ILE A 163 -4.49 5.49 -13.84
C ILE A 163 -5.98 5.84 -13.75
N ASP A 164 -6.54 6.39 -14.83
CA ASP A 164 -7.87 6.97 -14.92
C ASP A 164 -8.22 7.93 -13.77
N PRO A 165 -7.47 9.02 -13.56
CA PRO A 165 -7.77 9.98 -12.48
C PRO A 165 -8.98 10.87 -12.74
N PHE A 166 -9.53 10.89 -13.96
CA PHE A 166 -10.54 11.88 -14.34
C PHE A 166 -11.89 11.26 -14.74
N SER A 167 -12.96 11.88 -14.26
CA SER A 167 -14.36 11.68 -14.66
C SER A 167 -14.86 12.86 -15.52
N SER A 168 -16.09 12.82 -16.00
CA SER A 168 -16.70 13.94 -16.75
C SER A 168 -17.00 15.17 -15.90
N THR A 169 -17.16 14.98 -14.58
CA THR A 169 -17.45 16.02 -13.60
C THR A 169 -16.45 15.94 -12.45
N LEU A 170 -16.33 17.03 -11.69
CA LEU A 170 -15.51 17.03 -10.49
C LEU A 170 -16.11 16.09 -9.42
N PRO A 171 -15.29 15.27 -8.76
CA PRO A 171 -15.73 14.46 -7.63
C PRO A 171 -16.02 15.33 -6.38
N PRO A 172 -16.65 14.77 -5.34
CA PRO A 172 -17.05 15.52 -4.13
C PRO A 172 -15.91 16.26 -3.41
N ASP A 173 -14.67 15.79 -3.54
CA ASP A 173 -13.49 16.45 -2.95
C ASP A 173 -12.90 17.58 -3.82
N GLY A 174 -13.56 17.92 -4.93
CA GLY A 174 -13.14 18.92 -5.90
C GLY A 174 -12.07 18.45 -6.89
N GLY A 175 -11.69 17.17 -6.85
CA GLY A 175 -10.68 16.58 -7.73
C GLY A 175 -9.27 17.11 -7.48
N TYR A 176 -8.34 16.76 -8.37
CA TYR A 176 -6.98 17.28 -8.37
C TYR A 176 -6.97 18.79 -8.70
N PRO A 177 -6.58 19.70 -7.78
CA PRO A 177 -6.71 21.13 -7.98
C PRO A 177 -5.95 21.65 -9.21
N SER A 178 -4.68 21.25 -9.39
CA SER A 178 -3.87 21.60 -10.57
C SER A 178 -4.34 20.96 -11.89
N LEU A 179 -5.28 20.00 -11.85
CA LEU A 179 -5.76 19.25 -13.00
C LEU A 179 -7.28 19.36 -13.22
N LYS A 180 -7.96 20.33 -12.60
CA LYS A 180 -9.42 20.52 -12.73
C LYS A 180 -9.92 20.50 -14.18
N LYS A 181 -9.16 21.08 -15.11
CA LYS A 181 -9.51 21.12 -16.55
C LYS A 181 -9.65 19.75 -17.22
N PHE A 182 -9.10 18.69 -16.61
CA PHE A 182 -9.16 17.34 -17.15
C PHE A 182 -10.40 16.56 -16.69
N TYR A 183 -11.17 17.08 -15.74
CA TYR A 183 -12.48 16.53 -15.39
C TYR A 183 -13.53 17.00 -16.40
N ARG A 184 -13.64 16.26 -17.51
CA ARG A 184 -14.43 16.62 -18.70
C ARG A 184 -14.77 15.37 -19.52
N GLY A 185 -15.68 15.52 -20.48
CA GLY A 185 -16.15 14.46 -21.38
C GLY A 185 -17.64 14.17 -21.24
N SER A 186 -18.14 13.22 -22.02
CA SER A 186 -19.56 12.84 -22.10
C SER A 186 -20.06 11.98 -20.95
N GLY A 187 -19.19 11.60 -20.01
CA GLY A 187 -19.53 10.71 -18.90
C GLY A 187 -19.34 9.22 -19.17
N SER A 188 -18.66 8.87 -20.27
CA SER A 188 -18.25 7.49 -20.54
C SER A 188 -17.44 6.92 -19.37
N ARG A 189 -18.00 5.88 -18.73
CA ARG A 189 -17.40 5.19 -17.57
C ARG A 189 -16.30 4.19 -17.93
N GLY A 190 -15.95 4.08 -19.21
CA GLY A 190 -14.79 3.29 -19.60
C GLY A 190 -13.49 3.89 -19.05
N GLY A 191 -12.42 3.13 -19.04
CA GLY A 191 -11.10 3.49 -18.53
C GLY A 191 -10.01 2.68 -19.21
N SER A 192 -8.92 2.47 -18.51
CA SER A 192 -7.68 1.90 -19.01
C SER A 192 -7.67 0.38 -19.00
N THR A 193 -6.86 -0.20 -19.90
CA THR A 193 -6.66 -1.66 -19.97
C THR A 193 -5.26 -1.99 -20.45
N GLY A 194 -4.62 -3.02 -19.87
CA GLY A 194 -3.35 -3.53 -20.39
C GLY A 194 -2.16 -2.60 -20.13
N ILE A 195 -2.17 -1.86 -19.02
CA ILE A 195 -1.08 -0.94 -18.67
C ILE A 195 0.05 -1.71 -18.01
N ARG A 196 1.30 -1.44 -18.38
CA ARG A 196 2.49 -2.00 -17.74
C ARG A 196 3.31 -0.87 -17.12
N ILE A 197 3.59 -0.99 -15.83
CA ILE A 197 4.49 -0.11 -15.08
C ILE A 197 5.65 -0.96 -14.58
N GLU A 198 6.86 -0.72 -15.08
CA GLU A 198 7.98 -1.67 -14.98
C GLU A 198 9.26 -1.01 -14.49
N ASP A 199 10.02 -1.68 -13.62
CA ASP A 199 11.34 -1.21 -13.17
C ASP A 199 11.31 0.24 -12.64
N CYS A 200 10.21 0.59 -11.96
CA CYS A 200 9.96 1.92 -11.45
C CYS A 200 10.11 1.98 -9.93
N SER A 201 10.52 3.15 -9.45
CA SER A 201 10.65 3.45 -8.03
C SER A 201 9.71 4.59 -7.65
N PHE A 202 8.99 4.47 -6.53
CA PHE A 202 8.12 5.51 -5.99
C PHE A 202 8.60 5.92 -4.60
N ASP A 203 9.03 7.17 -4.45
CA ASP A 203 9.48 7.72 -3.16
C ASP A 203 8.83 9.07 -2.90
N LYS A 204 8.50 9.34 -1.64
CA LYS A 204 7.92 10.61 -1.17
C LYS A 204 6.61 10.97 -1.86
N PHE A 205 5.66 10.03 -1.89
CA PHE A 205 4.26 10.29 -2.26
C PHE A 205 3.28 9.87 -1.15
N THR A 206 2.08 10.46 -1.16
CA THR A 206 0.99 9.91 -0.33
C THR A 206 0.66 8.50 -0.81
N ILE A 207 0.62 8.27 -2.12
CA ILE A 207 0.45 6.94 -2.72
C ILE A 207 1.49 6.73 -3.82
N GLY A 208 2.15 5.57 -3.89
CA GLY A 208 3.02 5.23 -5.02
C GLY A 208 2.23 5.20 -6.33
N ALA A 209 1.34 4.21 -6.48
CA ALA A 209 0.46 4.12 -7.65
C ALA A 209 -1.00 3.85 -7.26
N ILE A 210 -1.93 4.42 -8.02
CA ILE A 210 -3.37 4.27 -7.78
C ILE A 210 -4.16 4.07 -9.07
N THR A 211 -5.14 3.17 -9.06
CA THR A 211 -6.05 2.93 -10.19
C THR A 211 -7.45 3.49 -9.93
N SER A 212 -8.01 4.17 -10.92
CA SER A 212 -9.37 4.72 -10.95
C SER A 212 -9.81 5.49 -9.68
N PRO A 213 -9.03 6.46 -9.17
CA PRO A 213 -9.42 7.20 -7.97
C PRO A 213 -10.67 8.08 -8.19
N ASN A 214 -11.11 8.35 -9.43
CA ASN A 214 -12.21 9.29 -9.69
C ASN A 214 -13.60 8.83 -9.21
N GLY A 215 -13.77 7.56 -8.82
CA GLY A 215 -15.03 7.03 -8.29
C GLY A 215 -16.14 6.76 -9.31
N SER A 216 -15.90 7.03 -10.60
CA SER A 216 -16.85 6.86 -11.70
C SER A 216 -16.45 5.75 -12.67
N THR A 217 -15.15 5.65 -13.01
CA THR A 217 -14.61 4.66 -13.95
C THR A 217 -14.96 3.24 -13.51
N GLN A 218 -15.44 2.45 -14.47
CA GLN A 218 -15.85 1.05 -14.32
C GLN A 218 -14.94 0.07 -15.06
N ASN A 219 -13.76 0.48 -15.52
CA ASN A 219 -12.73 -0.46 -15.93
C ASN A 219 -11.33 0.12 -15.70
N ALA A 220 -10.45 -0.70 -15.16
CA ALA A 220 -9.02 -0.46 -14.99
C ALA A 220 -8.40 -1.84 -14.80
N GLU A 221 -8.28 -2.57 -15.91
CA GLU A 221 -8.09 -4.03 -15.93
C GLU A 221 -6.80 -4.40 -16.63
N LEU A 222 -6.28 -5.61 -16.39
CA LEU A 222 -5.05 -6.11 -17.00
C LEU A 222 -3.88 -5.15 -16.75
N ILE A 223 -3.85 -4.48 -15.60
CA ILE A 223 -2.78 -3.58 -15.20
C ILE A 223 -1.72 -4.38 -14.47
N THR A 224 -0.48 -4.30 -14.93
CA THR A 224 0.66 -4.97 -14.32
C THR A 224 1.64 -3.94 -13.77
N PHE A 225 1.94 -4.05 -12.49
CA PHE A 225 3.07 -3.43 -11.84
C PHE A 225 4.15 -4.50 -11.69
N GLN A 226 5.31 -4.31 -12.34
CA GLN A 226 6.37 -5.30 -12.33
C GLN A 226 7.70 -4.68 -11.91
N ASN A 227 8.46 -5.37 -11.04
CA ASN A 227 9.75 -4.90 -10.54
C ASN A 227 9.64 -3.48 -9.98
N ILE A 228 8.82 -3.32 -8.93
CA ILE A 228 8.54 -2.01 -8.34
C ILE A 228 9.30 -1.86 -7.03
N ARG A 229 9.90 -0.68 -6.82
CA ARG A 229 10.37 -0.26 -5.51
C ARG A 229 9.40 0.74 -4.89
N ILE A 230 8.93 0.44 -3.69
CA ILE A 230 8.28 1.39 -2.80
C ILE A 230 9.33 1.91 -1.81
N GLY A 231 9.67 3.18 -1.96
CA GLY A 231 10.46 3.96 -1.00
C GLY A 231 9.60 4.39 0.18
N SER A 232 9.61 5.69 0.48
CA SER A 232 8.86 6.25 1.60
C SER A 232 7.54 6.86 1.14
N CYS A 233 6.46 6.10 1.25
CA CYS A 233 5.12 6.54 0.88
C CYS A 233 4.14 6.31 2.03
N LYS A 234 3.00 7.02 2.09
CA LYS A 234 1.94 6.61 3.02
C LYS A 234 1.36 5.24 2.60
N ILE A 235 1.06 5.08 1.31
CA ILE A 235 0.61 3.83 0.71
C ILE A 235 1.47 3.46 -0.51
N GLY A 236 1.78 2.18 -0.71
CA GLY A 236 2.48 1.69 -1.90
C GLY A 236 1.58 1.71 -3.14
N ILE A 237 0.68 0.73 -3.25
CA ILE A 237 -0.26 0.58 -4.38
C ILE A 237 -1.70 0.58 -3.85
N ALA A 238 -2.60 1.28 -4.54
CA ALA A 238 -4.01 1.34 -4.20
C ALA A 238 -4.94 0.99 -5.38
N GLY A 239 -5.96 0.18 -5.10
CA GLY A 239 -7.06 -0.12 -6.03
C GLY A 239 -8.40 0.41 -5.51
N CYS A 240 -9.24 0.93 -6.40
CA CYS A 240 -10.37 1.79 -6.02
C CYS A 240 -11.75 1.27 -6.43
N GLN A 241 -11.85 0.39 -7.43
CA GLN A 241 -13.14 0.00 -8.01
C GLN A 241 -13.25 -1.50 -8.35
N ASP A 242 -14.49 -2.02 -8.34
CA ASP A 242 -14.84 -3.45 -8.34
C ASP A 242 -14.69 -4.13 -9.71
N GLN A 243 -14.68 -3.37 -10.80
CA GLN A 243 -14.35 -3.81 -12.15
C GLN A 243 -12.85 -3.65 -12.48
N GLU A 244 -11.96 -3.53 -11.50
CA GLU A 244 -10.53 -3.77 -11.69
C GLU A 244 -10.31 -5.28 -11.80
N LYS A 245 -10.12 -5.82 -13.00
CA LYS A 245 -9.98 -7.28 -13.21
C LYS A 245 -8.59 -7.63 -13.70
N LEU A 246 -8.09 -8.79 -13.25
CA LEU A 246 -6.78 -9.31 -13.68
C LEU A 246 -5.63 -8.32 -13.49
N ASN A 247 -5.72 -7.45 -12.49
CA ASN A 247 -4.60 -6.58 -12.12
C ASN A 247 -3.57 -7.36 -11.32
N ARG A 248 -2.30 -7.04 -11.54
CA ARG A 248 -1.18 -7.82 -11.02
C ARG A 248 -0.08 -6.93 -10.47
N VAL A 249 0.52 -7.38 -9.39
CA VAL A 249 1.80 -6.89 -8.89
C VAL A 249 2.76 -8.07 -8.90
N ILE A 250 3.91 -7.93 -9.57
CA ILE A 250 4.90 -8.98 -9.74
C ILE A 250 6.26 -8.40 -9.35
N ASN A 251 6.92 -8.97 -8.34
CA ASN A 251 8.21 -8.48 -7.81
C ASN A 251 8.12 -7.03 -7.30
N LEU A 252 7.84 -6.86 -6.02
CA LEU A 252 7.83 -5.56 -5.35
C LEU A 252 8.74 -5.55 -4.13
N GLY A 253 9.63 -4.55 -4.05
CA GLY A 253 10.42 -4.25 -2.86
C GLY A 253 9.83 -3.09 -2.07
N ALA A 254 9.40 -3.31 -0.83
CA ALA A 254 8.99 -2.25 0.09
C ALA A 254 10.12 -1.96 1.10
N TRP A 255 10.91 -0.93 0.80
CA TRP A 255 12.21 -0.69 1.45
C TRP A 255 12.37 0.70 2.07
N GLY A 256 11.36 1.56 2.01
CA GLY A 256 11.31 2.79 2.79
C GLY A 256 10.28 2.75 3.90
N THR A 257 10.08 3.89 4.58
CA THR A 257 9.07 4.03 5.63
C THR A 257 7.68 4.12 5.00
N THR A 258 6.88 3.07 5.16
CA THR A 258 5.55 2.97 4.54
C THR A 258 4.50 2.47 5.52
N HIS A 259 3.36 3.17 5.61
CA HIS A 259 2.31 2.70 6.51
C HIS A 259 1.63 1.45 5.95
N THR A 260 1.15 1.47 4.70
CA THR A 260 0.44 0.32 4.10
C THR A 260 0.99 0.01 2.72
N VAL A 261 1.47 -1.21 2.47
CA VAL A 261 2.00 -1.55 1.12
C VAL A 261 0.86 -1.60 0.09
N PHE A 262 -0.24 -2.30 0.40
CA PHE A 262 -1.39 -2.46 -0.50
C PHE A 262 -2.68 -1.99 0.16
N ALA A 263 -3.41 -1.08 -0.47
CA ALA A 263 -4.68 -0.58 0.04
C ALA A 263 -5.81 -0.75 -0.98
N PHE A 264 -6.81 -1.55 -0.63
CA PHE A 264 -8.02 -1.77 -1.42
C PHE A 264 -9.23 -1.42 -0.55
N ASN A 265 -10.18 -0.64 -1.07
CA ASN A 265 -11.34 -0.07 -0.33
C ASN A 265 -11.11 1.33 0.30
N LYS A 266 -9.96 2.00 0.16
CA LYS A 266 -9.75 3.32 0.77
C LYS A 266 -10.11 4.52 -0.12
N TYR A 267 -9.79 4.44 -1.41
CA TYR A 267 -9.92 5.54 -2.36
C TYR A 267 -10.95 5.25 -3.45
N GLY A 268 -11.28 6.30 -4.21
CA GLY A 268 -12.25 6.28 -5.29
C GLY A 268 -13.60 5.71 -4.86
N ALA A 269 -14.10 4.72 -5.61
CA ALA A 269 -15.39 4.11 -5.30
C ALA A 269 -15.38 3.33 -3.97
N ALA A 270 -14.20 3.00 -3.43
CA ALA A 270 -14.02 2.15 -2.26
C ALA A 270 -14.67 0.77 -2.45
N ARG A 271 -14.48 0.19 -3.64
CA ARG A 271 -14.97 -1.15 -3.98
C ARG A 271 -13.79 -1.93 -4.54
N PRO A 272 -13.17 -2.88 -3.84
CA PRO A 272 -11.99 -3.56 -4.34
C PRO A 272 -12.32 -4.51 -5.51
N GLY A 273 -11.51 -4.49 -6.56
CA GLY A 273 -11.55 -5.48 -7.64
C GLY A 273 -10.64 -6.69 -7.42
N HIS A 274 -10.41 -7.44 -8.50
CA HIS A 274 -9.54 -8.62 -8.57
C HIS A 274 -8.08 -8.24 -8.76
N TRP A 275 -7.25 -8.64 -7.80
CA TRP A 275 -5.81 -8.41 -7.80
C TRP A 275 -5.04 -9.70 -7.49
N THR A 276 -3.90 -9.88 -8.14
CA THR A 276 -2.93 -10.93 -7.82
C THR A 276 -1.58 -10.31 -7.52
N ILE A 277 -1.02 -10.61 -6.36
CA ILE A 277 0.27 -10.09 -5.91
C ILE A 277 1.21 -11.28 -5.75
N ASP A 278 2.37 -11.22 -6.40
CA ASP A 278 3.33 -12.31 -6.47
C ASP A 278 4.76 -11.77 -6.33
N GLY A 279 5.49 -12.25 -5.32
CA GLY A 279 6.88 -11.87 -5.09
C GLY A 279 6.97 -10.48 -4.47
N VAL A 280 6.93 -10.40 -3.14
CA VAL A 280 7.10 -9.16 -2.39
C VAL A 280 8.20 -9.34 -1.36
N ASN A 281 9.16 -8.44 -1.33
CA ASN A 281 10.17 -8.35 -0.27
C ASN A 281 9.95 -7.06 0.54
N ILE A 282 9.79 -7.19 1.85
CA ILE A 282 9.52 -6.10 2.78
C ILE A 282 10.66 -6.03 3.79
N ALA A 283 11.46 -4.98 3.70
CA ALA A 283 12.62 -4.76 4.56
C ALA A 283 12.69 -3.34 5.16
N GLY A 284 11.78 -2.43 4.75
CA GLY A 284 11.67 -1.08 5.31
C GLY A 284 10.91 -1.01 6.63
N GLU A 285 10.72 0.21 7.15
CA GLU A 285 9.83 0.48 8.27
C GLU A 285 8.37 0.43 7.82
N VAL A 286 7.82 -0.79 7.75
CA VAL A 286 6.46 -1.03 7.24
C VAL A 286 5.49 -1.36 8.36
N VAL A 287 4.41 -0.57 8.48
CA VAL A 287 3.36 -0.80 9.50
C VAL A 287 2.48 -1.99 9.12
N GLN A 288 1.94 -2.04 7.90
CA GLN A 288 1.13 -3.17 7.48
C GLN A 288 1.27 -3.50 6.00
N ILE A 289 1.14 -4.79 5.69
CA ILE A 289 1.21 -5.29 4.31
C ILE A 289 -0.03 -4.87 3.54
N VAL A 290 -1.21 -5.05 4.13
CA VAL A 290 -2.48 -4.88 3.43
C VAL A 290 -3.55 -4.18 4.29
N TYR A 291 -4.30 -3.30 3.65
CA TYR A 291 -5.61 -2.83 4.11
C TYR A 291 -6.64 -3.22 3.06
N ARG A 292 -7.59 -4.08 3.41
CA ARG A 292 -8.59 -4.59 2.49
C ARG A 292 -9.92 -4.85 3.17
N VAL A 293 -11.00 -4.33 2.56
CA VAL A 293 -12.38 -4.65 2.92
C VAL A 293 -13.19 -4.96 1.65
N SER A 294 -13.60 -6.21 1.46
CA SER A 294 -14.40 -6.67 0.31
C SER A 294 -15.70 -7.31 0.78
N HIS A 295 -16.83 -6.86 0.22
CA HIS A 295 -18.19 -7.30 0.61
C HIS A 295 -18.86 -8.21 -0.45
N GLY A 296 -18.10 -8.83 -1.36
CA GLY A 296 -18.70 -9.71 -2.37
C GLY A 296 -18.25 -9.54 -3.82
N TRP A 297 -17.24 -8.70 -4.09
CA TRP A 297 -16.87 -8.35 -5.48
C TRP A 297 -15.93 -9.36 -6.14
N PHE A 298 -14.63 -9.27 -5.85
CA PHE A 298 -13.62 -10.16 -6.43
C PHE A 298 -12.50 -10.45 -5.43
N PRO A 299 -11.85 -11.63 -5.51
CA PRO A 299 -10.83 -12.03 -4.56
C PRO A 299 -9.51 -11.26 -4.74
N LEU A 300 -8.73 -11.20 -3.66
CA LEU A 300 -7.31 -10.86 -3.66
C LEU A 300 -6.51 -12.12 -3.39
N PHE A 301 -5.53 -12.38 -4.24
CA PHE A 301 -4.55 -13.44 -4.04
C PHE A 301 -3.18 -12.82 -3.84
N MET A 302 -2.53 -13.13 -2.72
CA MET A 302 -1.16 -12.74 -2.42
C MET A 302 -0.31 -13.98 -2.23
N LYS A 303 0.83 -14.05 -2.91
CA LYS A 303 1.79 -15.14 -2.72
C LYS A 303 3.25 -14.70 -2.81
N ASN A 304 4.16 -15.52 -2.30
CA ASN A 304 5.60 -15.24 -2.27
C ASN A 304 5.88 -13.93 -1.53
N ILE A 305 5.35 -13.80 -0.31
CA ILE A 305 5.48 -12.61 0.53
C ILE A 305 6.54 -12.84 1.61
N TYR A 306 7.63 -12.07 1.56
CA TYR A 306 8.75 -12.15 2.48
C TYR A 306 8.89 -10.82 3.21
N ALA A 307 8.74 -10.84 4.53
CA ALA A 307 8.91 -9.65 5.38
C ALA A 307 9.92 -9.92 6.48
N GLU A 308 10.84 -8.97 6.70
CA GLU A 308 11.92 -9.10 7.69
C GLU A 308 11.58 -8.48 9.04
N SER A 309 10.74 -7.43 9.05
CA SER A 309 10.33 -6.77 10.29
C SER A 309 9.10 -5.85 10.12
N VAL A 310 7.98 -6.42 9.70
CA VAL A 310 6.69 -5.69 9.59
C VAL A 310 5.97 -5.67 10.94
N LEU A 311 5.12 -4.68 11.23
CA LEU A 311 4.32 -4.74 12.48
C LEU A 311 3.18 -5.77 12.38
N ARG A 312 2.48 -5.81 11.25
CA ARG A 312 1.32 -6.69 11.05
C ARG A 312 1.10 -7.00 9.56
N ILE A 313 0.37 -8.07 9.28
CA ILE A 313 -0.22 -8.31 7.95
C ILE A 313 -1.21 -7.17 7.65
N GLY A 314 -2.10 -6.85 8.59
CA GLY A 314 -2.98 -5.68 8.53
C GLY A 314 -4.46 -5.99 8.73
N HIS A 315 -5.31 -5.13 8.19
CA HIS A 315 -6.76 -5.31 8.22
C HIS A 315 -7.24 -5.92 6.91
N TRP A 316 -7.82 -7.12 6.97
CA TRP A 316 -8.23 -7.90 5.82
C TRP A 316 -9.58 -8.57 6.07
N GLN A 317 -10.63 -7.96 5.54
CA GLN A 317 -11.99 -8.49 5.52
C GLN A 317 -12.39 -8.85 4.08
N SER A 318 -12.88 -10.07 3.88
CA SER A 318 -13.36 -10.58 2.61
C SER A 318 -14.64 -11.39 2.77
N ALA A 319 -15.45 -11.39 1.72
CA ALA A 319 -16.60 -12.26 1.54
C ALA A 319 -16.47 -13.12 0.26
N VAL A 320 -15.29 -13.14 -0.37
CA VAL A 320 -15.08 -13.70 -1.73
C VAL A 320 -13.89 -14.66 -1.83
N GLY A 321 -13.38 -15.14 -0.70
CA GLY A 321 -12.32 -16.16 -0.66
C GLY A 321 -10.94 -15.61 -1.01
N ASP A 322 -10.50 -14.58 -0.29
CA ASP A 322 -9.13 -14.07 -0.43
C ASP A 322 -8.11 -15.08 0.11
N CYS A 323 -6.87 -15.06 -0.40
CA CYS A 323 -5.83 -15.98 0.02
C CYS A 323 -4.47 -15.29 0.13
N LEU A 324 -3.75 -15.55 1.22
CA LEU A 324 -2.32 -15.32 1.38
C LEU A 324 -1.62 -16.69 1.44
N SER A 325 -0.75 -16.98 0.48
CA SER A 325 -0.02 -18.26 0.42
C SER A 325 1.49 -18.07 0.25
N GLU A 326 2.30 -19.09 0.53
CA GLU A 326 3.75 -19.07 0.22
C GLU A 326 4.44 -17.83 0.83
N PHE A 327 4.46 -17.73 2.16
CA PHE A 327 4.96 -16.53 2.84
C PHE A 327 5.92 -16.84 3.99
N VAL A 328 6.81 -15.89 4.28
CA VAL A 328 7.60 -15.85 5.51
C VAL A 328 7.51 -14.42 6.05
N ILE A 329 6.84 -14.25 7.19
CA ILE A 329 6.59 -12.93 7.76
C ILE A 329 7.21 -12.86 9.14
N ASP A 330 8.27 -12.05 9.22
CA ASP A 330 8.96 -11.73 10.45
C ASP A 330 8.43 -10.41 10.98
N PHE A 331 7.94 -10.45 12.22
CA PHE A 331 7.34 -9.31 12.87
C PHE A 331 8.37 -8.50 13.65
N ARG A 332 8.15 -7.17 13.67
CA ARG A 332 8.93 -6.22 14.45
C ARG A 332 8.84 -6.55 15.94
N TYR A 333 10.00 -6.71 16.59
CA TYR A 333 10.07 -7.10 17.99
C TYR A 333 9.38 -6.09 18.94
N PRO A 334 8.60 -6.56 19.92
CA PRO A 334 7.99 -5.70 20.94
C PRO A 334 9.01 -4.92 21.78
N GLU A 335 10.23 -5.42 21.93
CA GLU A 335 11.31 -4.72 22.62
C GLU A 335 11.75 -3.46 21.86
N ASP A 336 11.77 -3.51 20.53
CA ASP A 336 12.19 -2.39 19.68
C ASP A 336 11.19 -1.23 19.73
N ILE A 337 9.91 -1.56 19.75
CA ILE A 337 8.81 -0.59 19.65
C ILE A 337 8.13 -0.31 20.99
N GLY A 338 8.47 -1.09 22.00
CA GLY A 338 7.96 -1.00 23.35
C GLY A 338 6.54 -1.55 23.54
N PHE A 339 5.98 -2.32 22.61
CA PHE A 339 4.68 -2.96 22.77
C PHE A 339 4.48 -4.15 21.85
N LEU A 340 3.60 -5.08 22.24
CA LEU A 340 3.09 -6.12 21.36
C LEU A 340 1.88 -5.57 20.58
N PRO A 341 1.74 -5.77 19.26
CA PRO A 341 0.59 -5.28 18.51
C PRO A 341 -0.73 -5.88 19.01
N ASP A 342 -1.83 -5.13 18.99
CA ASP A 342 -3.17 -5.67 19.29
C ASP A 342 -3.59 -6.77 18.32
N ASN A 343 -3.04 -6.74 17.09
CA ASN A 343 -3.25 -7.73 16.06
C ASN A 343 -2.13 -7.72 15.03
N HIS A 344 -1.88 -8.90 14.50
CA HIS A 344 -1.06 -9.15 13.32
C HIS A 344 -1.94 -9.31 12.08
N LEU A 345 -3.16 -9.81 12.24
CA LEU A 345 -4.22 -9.82 11.23
C LEU A 345 -5.54 -9.51 11.91
N SER A 346 -6.37 -8.68 11.30
CA SER A 346 -7.75 -8.44 11.74
C SER A 346 -8.73 -8.51 10.57
N GLY A 347 -9.99 -8.83 10.85
CA GLY A 347 -11.03 -8.99 9.82
C GLY A 347 -11.47 -10.45 9.71
N GLY A 348 -11.55 -10.96 8.48
CA GLY A 348 -12.08 -12.29 8.21
C GLY A 348 -12.29 -12.62 6.74
N GLY A 349 -12.65 -13.87 6.44
CA GLY A 349 -12.84 -14.42 5.10
C GLY A 349 -11.55 -14.67 4.31
N VAL A 350 -10.43 -14.90 4.99
CA VAL A 350 -9.09 -15.03 4.36
C VAL A 350 -8.49 -16.40 4.61
N ALA A 351 -7.97 -17.04 3.57
CA ALA A 351 -7.17 -18.25 3.69
C ALA A 351 -5.69 -17.90 3.87
N LEU A 352 -5.03 -18.52 4.84
CA LEU A 352 -3.57 -18.48 5.04
C LEU A 352 -3.00 -19.87 4.70
N LYS A 353 -2.08 -19.96 3.75
CA LYS A 353 -1.57 -21.26 3.26
C LYS A 353 -0.05 -21.31 3.14
N ASN A 354 0.57 -22.45 3.44
CA ASN A 354 1.97 -22.74 3.08
C ASN A 354 2.95 -21.62 3.48
N GLY A 355 3.04 -21.27 4.76
CA GLY A 355 3.86 -20.12 5.17
C GLY A 355 4.28 -20.13 6.62
N SER A 356 5.08 -19.14 7.01
CA SER A 356 5.59 -18.98 8.36
C SER A 356 5.26 -17.59 8.90
N LEU A 357 4.69 -17.54 10.10
CA LEU A 357 4.54 -16.32 10.90
C LEU A 357 5.44 -16.44 12.12
N ARG A 358 6.33 -15.47 12.34
CA ARG A 358 7.27 -15.54 13.47
C ARG A 358 7.76 -14.18 13.95
N TYR A 359 8.26 -14.19 15.18
CA TYR A 359 9.26 -13.22 15.63
C TYR A 359 10.60 -13.94 15.62
N TYR A 360 11.49 -13.60 14.70
CA TYR A 360 12.67 -14.42 14.44
C TYR A 360 13.54 -14.61 15.70
N GLY A 361 13.77 -15.85 16.11
CA GLY A 361 14.54 -16.18 17.33
C GLY A 361 13.87 -15.75 18.65
N LYS A 362 12.59 -15.37 18.65
CA LYS A 362 11.84 -14.90 19.83
C LYS A 362 10.49 -15.59 19.94
N ASN A 363 9.91 -15.52 21.14
CA ASN A 363 8.72 -16.27 21.53
C ASN A 363 7.51 -15.38 21.82
N TYR A 364 7.22 -14.45 20.92
CA TYR A 364 6.06 -13.58 21.05
C TYR A 364 4.83 -14.19 20.40
N PRO A 365 3.64 -13.96 20.97
CA PRO A 365 2.40 -14.47 20.41
C PRO A 365 2.03 -13.71 19.13
N ILE A 366 1.45 -14.45 18.18
CA ILE A 366 0.89 -13.92 16.95
C ILE A 366 -0.62 -13.88 17.08
N ILE A 367 -1.20 -12.73 16.76
CA ILE A 367 -2.59 -12.39 17.08
C ILE A 367 -3.40 -12.22 15.80
N LEU A 368 -4.31 -13.16 15.56
CA LEU A 368 -5.28 -13.10 14.46
C LEU A 368 -6.67 -12.82 15.04
N LEU A 369 -7.24 -11.65 14.72
CA LEU A 369 -8.56 -11.20 15.19
C LEU A 369 -9.64 -11.49 14.15
N GLY A 370 -10.52 -12.44 14.46
CA GLY A 370 -11.65 -12.92 13.65
C GLY A 370 -12.04 -14.33 14.10
N SER A 371 -13.20 -14.85 13.73
CA SER A 371 -13.67 -16.17 14.15
C SER A 371 -12.93 -17.32 13.46
N GLU A 372 -12.95 -18.54 14.02
CA GLU A 372 -12.39 -19.72 13.35
C GLU A 372 -13.05 -20.04 12.00
N ARG A 373 -14.27 -19.54 11.75
CA ARG A 373 -14.92 -19.62 10.43
C ARG A 373 -14.43 -18.55 9.47
N ASP A 374 -13.81 -17.50 9.99
CA ASP A 374 -13.33 -16.35 9.23
C ASP A 374 -11.93 -16.59 8.66
N TYR A 375 -11.19 -17.59 9.15
CA TYR A 375 -9.87 -17.92 8.63
C TYR A 375 -9.74 -19.40 8.30
N SER A 376 -9.29 -19.70 7.08
CA SER A 376 -8.86 -21.04 6.71
C SER A 376 -7.33 -21.10 6.78
N VAL A 377 -6.77 -21.77 7.78
CA VAL A 377 -5.32 -21.89 7.95
C VAL A 377 -4.88 -23.31 7.59
N GLN A 378 -4.00 -23.42 6.60
CA GLN A 378 -3.50 -24.69 6.08
C GLN A 378 -1.98 -24.64 5.97
N ASP A 379 -1.27 -25.59 6.58
CA ASP A 379 0.20 -25.71 6.45
C ASP A 379 0.94 -24.39 6.74
N VAL A 380 0.47 -23.67 7.76
CA VAL A 380 1.11 -22.45 8.28
C VAL A 380 1.84 -22.77 9.57
N GLU A 381 3.15 -22.61 9.55
CA GLU A 381 3.98 -22.68 10.73
C GLU A 381 3.90 -21.37 11.52
N VAL A 382 3.69 -21.51 12.82
CA VAL A 382 3.75 -20.40 13.76
C VAL A 382 4.87 -20.73 14.72
N SER A 383 6.00 -20.04 14.62
CA SER A 383 7.14 -20.30 15.49
C SER A 383 6.89 -19.65 16.85
N THR A 384 6.34 -20.42 17.77
CA THR A 384 6.30 -20.13 19.21
C THR A 384 6.88 -21.35 19.95
N THR A 385 7.83 -21.20 20.89
CA THR A 385 8.43 -22.36 21.61
C THR A 385 7.50 -23.02 22.65
N LEU A 386 6.21 -22.75 22.61
CA LEU A 386 5.21 -23.59 23.22
C LEU A 386 4.45 -24.16 22.04
N GLY A 387 4.35 -25.48 21.87
CA GLY A 387 3.63 -26.19 20.79
C GLY A 387 2.12 -25.85 20.71
N VAL A 388 1.82 -24.57 20.60
CA VAL A 388 0.54 -23.89 20.70
C VAL A 388 0.24 -23.48 19.27
N LYS A 389 -0.61 -24.27 18.64
CA LYS A 389 -1.27 -23.90 17.38
C LYS A 389 -1.81 -22.46 17.50
N PRO A 390 -1.77 -21.66 16.42
CA PRO A 390 -2.18 -20.25 16.43
C PRO A 390 -3.43 -20.06 17.29
N ALA A 391 -3.31 -19.19 18.31
CA ALA A 391 -4.47 -18.79 19.08
C ALA A 391 -5.31 -17.86 18.20
N PHE A 392 -6.35 -18.40 17.56
CA PHE A 392 -7.44 -17.59 17.01
C PHE A 392 -8.08 -16.83 18.17
N LEU A 393 -7.65 -15.58 18.35
CA LEU A 393 -7.87 -14.83 19.58
C LEU A 393 -9.33 -14.38 19.74
N SER A 394 -10.19 -14.55 18.73
CA SER A 394 -11.62 -14.34 18.96
C SER A 394 -12.33 -15.60 19.46
N THR A 395 -12.13 -16.79 18.88
CA THR A 395 -12.95 -17.96 19.23
C THR A 395 -12.33 -18.80 20.33
N ARG A 396 -11.01 -19.06 20.26
CA ARG A 396 -10.33 -19.89 21.26
C ARG A 396 -10.08 -19.15 22.56
N VAL A 397 -9.79 -17.85 22.54
CA VAL A 397 -9.70 -17.06 23.80
C VAL A 397 -11.07 -16.84 24.40
N GLN A 398 -12.12 -16.54 23.61
CA GLN A 398 -13.49 -16.51 24.17
C GLN A 398 -13.91 -17.88 24.71
N ASN A 399 -13.53 -18.99 24.06
CA ASN A 399 -13.84 -20.34 24.52
C ASN A 399 -12.98 -20.77 25.72
N ALA A 400 -11.68 -20.46 25.76
CA ALA A 400 -10.79 -20.72 26.89
C ALA A 400 -11.18 -19.88 28.13
N ILE A 401 -11.68 -18.65 27.90
CA ILE A 401 -12.29 -17.80 28.94
C ILE A 401 -13.61 -18.41 29.42
N LYS A 402 -14.47 -18.90 28.51
CA LYS A 402 -15.70 -19.64 28.87
C LYS A 402 -15.39 -20.96 29.61
N ASN A 403 -14.29 -21.63 29.25
CA ASN A 403 -13.89 -22.94 29.77
C ASN A 403 -12.92 -22.86 30.96
N LYS A 404 -12.65 -21.66 31.50
CA LYS A 404 -11.77 -21.41 32.68
C LYS A 404 -10.30 -21.83 32.51
N GLU A 405 -9.82 -21.98 31.28
CA GLU A 405 -8.41 -22.26 30.97
C GLU A 405 -7.53 -20.99 31.11
N SER A 406 -8.15 -19.82 31.19
CA SER A 406 -7.51 -18.55 31.51
C SER A 406 -8.02 -18.01 32.84
N ILE A 407 -7.20 -17.22 33.52
CA ILE A 407 -7.63 -16.59 34.76
C ILE A 407 -8.23 -15.24 34.44
N ILE A 408 -9.51 -15.12 34.77
CA ILE A 408 -10.27 -13.89 34.62
C ILE A 408 -10.14 -13.08 35.90
N ILE A 409 -9.55 -11.89 35.79
CA ILE A 409 -9.65 -10.86 36.82
C ILE A 409 -10.80 -9.93 36.41
N GLN A 410 -11.88 -9.96 37.19
CA GLN A 410 -13.07 -9.13 36.96
C GLN A 410 -12.97 -7.80 37.71
N ASP A 411 -13.67 -6.80 37.17
CA ASP A 411 -13.88 -5.48 37.78
C ASP A 411 -12.59 -4.74 38.15
N VAL A 412 -11.57 -4.83 37.30
CA VAL A 412 -10.34 -4.09 37.54
C VAL A 412 -10.52 -2.61 37.18
N THR A 413 -10.25 -1.74 38.13
CA THR A 413 -10.11 -0.30 37.89
C THR A 413 -8.73 -0.07 37.29
N VAL A 414 -8.70 0.36 36.03
CA VAL A 414 -7.46 0.65 35.31
C VAL A 414 -7.08 2.10 35.56
N ASN A 415 -6.03 2.32 36.34
CA ASN A 415 -5.42 3.63 36.47
C ASN A 415 -4.37 3.77 35.37
N LYS A 416 -4.70 4.53 34.32
CA LYS A 416 -3.77 4.80 33.22
C LYS A 416 -2.69 5.77 33.69
N GLN A 417 -1.44 5.36 33.57
CA GLN A 417 -0.28 6.26 33.63
C GLN A 417 0.53 6.07 32.36
N GLY A 418 0.29 6.93 31.36
CA GLY A 418 0.90 6.77 30.03
C GLY A 418 0.45 5.48 29.34
N ASN A 419 1.40 4.64 28.93
CA ASN A 419 1.16 3.36 28.25
C ASN A 419 1.16 2.15 29.20
N SER A 420 1.06 2.37 30.51
CA SER A 420 1.01 1.29 31.48
C SER A 420 -0.32 1.29 32.25
N VAL A 421 -0.76 0.09 32.58
CA VAL A 421 -1.94 -0.21 33.38
C VAL A 421 -1.49 -0.88 34.66
N GLU A 422 -1.82 -0.30 35.81
CA GLU A 422 -1.55 -0.92 37.10
C GLU A 422 -2.78 -1.72 37.58
N ILE A 423 -2.55 -2.98 37.92
CA ILE A 423 -3.55 -3.89 38.47
C ILE A 423 -3.26 -4.04 39.96
N GLN A 424 -4.03 -3.37 40.81
CA GLN A 424 -3.90 -3.44 42.28
C GLN A 424 -4.53 -4.72 42.84
N ARG A 425 -4.17 -5.86 42.25
CA ARG A 425 -4.63 -7.18 42.67
C ARG A 425 -3.57 -8.22 42.30
N PRO A 426 -2.78 -8.71 43.27
CA PRO A 426 -1.76 -9.71 42.98
C PRO A 426 -2.42 -10.99 42.45
N HIS A 427 -1.72 -11.68 41.55
CA HIS A 427 -2.23 -12.91 40.95
C HIS A 427 -1.11 -13.95 40.82
N PRO A 428 -1.27 -15.21 41.28
CA PRO A 428 -0.20 -16.21 41.30
C PRO A 428 0.33 -16.60 39.91
N LYS A 429 -0.48 -16.42 38.85
CA LYS A 429 -0.02 -16.61 37.45
C LYS A 429 0.45 -15.33 36.77
N ALA A 430 0.44 -14.19 37.45
CA ALA A 430 1.11 -13.00 36.92
C ALA A 430 2.62 -13.26 36.95
N ILE A 431 3.24 -13.36 35.78
CA ILE A 431 4.68 -13.54 35.60
C ILE A 431 5.13 -12.46 34.62
N VAL A 432 6.25 -11.80 34.91
CA VAL A 432 6.81 -10.78 34.00
C VAL A 432 7.03 -11.41 32.62
N GLY A 433 6.58 -10.74 31.57
CA GLY A 433 6.60 -11.23 30.20
C GLY A 433 5.34 -11.99 29.76
N LYS A 434 4.43 -12.37 30.67
CA LYS A 434 3.16 -13.00 30.26
C LYS A 434 2.23 -12.02 29.54
N MET A 435 1.55 -12.53 28.52
CA MET A 435 0.54 -11.78 27.78
C MET A 435 -0.74 -11.64 28.60
N VAL A 436 -1.31 -10.46 28.51
CA VAL A 436 -2.58 -10.10 29.10
C VAL A 436 -3.52 -9.66 27.99
N VAL A 437 -4.72 -10.24 27.98
CA VAL A 437 -5.81 -9.84 27.08
C VAL A 437 -6.84 -9.06 27.88
N PHE A 438 -7.27 -7.95 27.31
CA PHE A 438 -8.32 -7.13 27.87
C PHE A 438 -9.59 -7.33 27.07
N LEU A 439 -10.65 -7.66 27.79
CA LEU A 439 -11.99 -7.74 27.27
C LEU A 439 -12.87 -6.71 27.96
N ASN A 440 -13.81 -6.17 27.21
CA ASN A 440 -14.85 -5.34 27.78
C ASN A 440 -15.69 -6.20 28.75
N ALA A 441 -15.90 -5.74 29.98
CA ALA A 441 -16.57 -6.55 30.99
C ALA A 441 -18.05 -6.85 30.67
N SER A 442 -18.73 -6.02 29.87
CA SER A 442 -20.16 -6.15 29.59
C SER A 442 -20.45 -7.15 28.47
N ASN A 443 -19.67 -7.12 27.38
CA ASN A 443 -19.92 -7.95 26.19
C ASN A 443 -18.79 -8.94 25.87
N SER A 444 -17.70 -8.92 26.64
CA SER A 444 -16.50 -9.77 26.42
C SER A 444 -15.83 -9.54 25.06
N ASN A 445 -16.09 -8.40 24.40
CA ASN A 445 -15.38 -8.04 23.18
C ASN A 445 -13.92 -7.72 23.49
N PHE A 446 -13.04 -8.13 22.59
CA PHE A 446 -11.61 -7.80 22.65
C PHE A 446 -11.41 -6.28 22.63
N VAL A 447 -10.60 -5.78 23.55
CA VAL A 447 -10.26 -4.36 23.71
C VAL A 447 -8.80 -4.12 23.34
N GLY A 448 -7.90 -5.02 23.71
CA GLY A 448 -6.48 -4.87 23.44
C GLY A 448 -5.65 -5.91 24.18
N THR A 449 -4.33 -5.82 24.00
CA THR A 449 -3.35 -6.65 24.70
C THR A 449 -2.37 -5.83 25.53
N GLY A 450 -1.67 -6.52 26.42
CA GLY A 450 -0.52 -5.98 27.14
C GLY A 450 0.40 -7.10 27.60
N VAL A 451 1.53 -6.71 28.19
CA VAL A 451 2.52 -7.63 28.76
C VAL A 451 2.80 -7.21 30.19
N ILE A 452 2.88 -8.18 31.11
CA ILE A 452 3.24 -7.89 32.51
C ILE A 452 4.69 -7.40 32.55
N GLU A 453 4.90 -6.14 32.93
CA GLU A 453 6.23 -5.51 32.96
C GLU A 453 6.89 -5.58 34.33
N SER A 454 6.10 -5.60 35.40
CA SER A 454 6.59 -5.75 36.77
C SER A 454 5.51 -6.31 37.68
N ILE A 455 5.94 -6.92 38.78
CA ILE A 455 5.06 -7.51 39.80
C ILE A 455 5.47 -6.93 41.14
N SER A 456 4.49 -6.60 41.97
CA SER A 456 4.67 -6.12 43.33
C SER A 456 3.81 -6.95 44.30
N LYS A 457 3.98 -6.72 45.61
CA LYS A 457 3.11 -7.34 46.62
C LYS A 457 1.65 -6.87 46.50
N SER A 458 1.43 -5.67 45.97
CA SER A 458 0.09 -5.08 45.81
C SER A 458 -0.57 -5.41 44.47
N GLY A 459 0.14 -6.04 43.53
CA GLY A 459 -0.36 -6.14 42.17
C GLY A 459 0.68 -6.42 41.12
N PHE A 460 0.37 -6.01 39.89
CA PHE A 460 1.30 -6.07 38.79
C PHE A 460 1.01 -4.95 37.79
N LYS A 461 2.05 -4.53 37.08
CA LYS A 461 1.98 -3.48 36.07
C LYS A 461 2.04 -4.11 34.70
N ILE A 462 1.20 -3.65 33.80
CA ILE A 462 1.07 -4.14 32.44
C ILE A 462 1.47 -3.02 31.50
N LYS A 463 2.44 -3.28 30.61
CA LYS A 463 2.75 -2.42 29.48
C LYS A 463 1.74 -2.68 28.38
N TRP A 464 0.99 -1.66 27.99
CA TRP A 464 -0.18 -1.77 27.14
C TRP A 464 0.12 -1.46 25.66
N ALA A 465 -0.55 -2.20 24.76
CA ALA A 465 -0.36 -2.15 23.31
C ALA A 465 -0.95 -0.92 22.60
N SER A 466 -2.14 -0.46 22.97
CA SER A 466 -2.90 0.60 22.28
C SER A 466 -3.50 1.70 23.18
N PRO A 467 -3.57 2.97 22.78
CA PRO A 467 -4.08 4.02 23.67
C PRO A 467 -5.55 3.91 24.09
N ILE A 468 -6.35 2.99 23.53
CA ILE A 468 -7.81 2.86 23.67
C ILE A 468 -8.22 2.14 24.98
N VAL A 469 -7.73 2.64 26.11
CA VAL A 469 -8.34 2.38 27.42
C VAL A 469 -9.06 3.66 27.82
N THR A 470 -10.36 3.58 28.03
CA THR A 470 -11.11 4.69 28.61
C THR A 470 -10.97 4.59 30.14
N ASP A 471 -10.62 5.70 30.80
CA ASP A 471 -10.32 5.78 32.24
C ASP A 471 -11.50 5.42 33.17
N LYS A 472 -12.61 4.91 32.64
CA LYS A 472 -13.85 4.60 33.38
C LYS A 472 -14.55 3.30 32.96
N ALA A 473 -13.93 2.46 32.13
CA ALA A 473 -14.51 1.18 31.75
C ALA A 473 -14.03 0.05 32.67
N ARG A 474 -14.93 -0.90 32.98
CA ARG A 474 -14.55 -2.15 33.64
C ARG A 474 -14.06 -3.14 32.60
N TYR A 475 -12.95 -3.79 32.90
CA TYR A 475 -12.37 -4.81 32.03
C TYR A 475 -12.36 -6.17 32.70
N ARG A 476 -12.52 -7.21 31.88
CA ARG A 476 -12.10 -8.56 32.22
C ARG A 476 -10.70 -8.76 31.68
N ILE A 477 -9.81 -9.19 32.55
CA ILE A 477 -8.41 -9.41 32.21
C ILE A 477 -8.16 -10.90 32.20
N SER A 478 -7.61 -11.41 31.11
CA SER A 478 -7.17 -12.80 31.00
C SER A 478 -5.67 -12.87 30.87
N ILE A 479 -5.02 -13.51 31.84
CA ILE A 479 -3.61 -13.89 31.73
C ILE A 479 -3.56 -15.21 30.97
N ILE A 480 -2.88 -15.21 29.83
CA ILE A 480 -2.71 -16.41 29.00
C ILE A 480 -1.48 -17.15 29.49
N ASP A 481 -1.64 -18.45 29.76
CA ASP A 481 -0.57 -19.33 30.24
C ASP A 481 0.43 -19.70 29.15
#